data_AF-A0A9W9S792-F1
#
_entry.id   AF-A0A9W9S792-F1
#
_cell.length_a   1.000
_cell.length_b   1.000
_cell.length_c   1.000
_cell.angle_alpha   90.00
_cell.angle_beta   90.00
_cell.angle_gamma   90.00
#
_symmetry.space_group_name_H-M   'P 1'
#
loop_
_entity.id
_entity.type
_entity.pdbx_description
1 polymer ?
#
loop_
_entity_poly.entity_id
_entity_poly.type
_entity_poly.pdbx_seq_one_letter_code
_entity_poly.pdbx_strand_id
1 'polypeptide(L)'
;MKFTNIVLAASAATVACAYPRGRDVIPTKQTTDIKKRANGFTWLGVSESGAEFGPGNTPGTLDKDYTWPKTSQIKILRDAGMNIFRVPFLMERLVPSSMTGSPDATYMAALKSTVKFITDSGAYAVLDPHNYGRYGGNIITSTSDFKAFWKTVAKEFASNEKVVFDTNNEYHDLDQTLVLDLNQAAIDAIRAAGATSQYIFVEGNAWSGAHSWTANNDNLKALTDSEDKIVYEMHQYLDGDSSGTSPSCVSATIGKERLESATAWLQKNHKKGFIGEFAGGVNSVCESAVEGMLSYMSDNSDVWMGAEWWAAGPWWGSYMYSLEPADGPAYATYLPILEKYFTAAKTTTTTAQTSTKTAAHTTTTTADVKVTTTANPNIQVPSATSSSTTTAPAKTTTAAVVAPISTTTLVKVPTTTTAAPTTLVTATTHAQVPTGTPSTGNVAKHYYQCGGINWTGPTVCETGTTCREWNPYYFQCVSPN
;
A
#
# COMPACT_ATOMS: atom_id res chain seq x y z
N MET A 1 76.39 -12.87 -19.58
CA MET A 1 76.44 -14.34 -19.61
C MET A 1 75.94 -14.87 -18.28
N LYS A 2 74.84 -15.64 -18.33
CA LYS A 2 74.28 -16.62 -17.37
C LYS A 2 74.60 -16.46 -15.87
N PHE A 3 73.58 -16.08 -15.09
CA PHE A 3 73.41 -16.56 -13.72
C PHE A 3 72.04 -17.24 -13.60
N THR A 4 72.07 -18.55 -13.38
CA THR A 4 70.92 -19.44 -13.24
C THR A 4 70.63 -19.73 -11.76
N ASN A 5 69.36 -19.57 -11.43
CA ASN A 5 68.53 -20.35 -10.51
C ASN A 5 68.90 -20.45 -9.03
N ILE A 6 68.18 -19.66 -8.23
CA ILE A 6 67.98 -19.86 -6.78
C ILE A 6 66.84 -20.87 -6.59
N VAL A 7 67.14 -21.98 -5.90
CA VAL A 7 66.16 -22.93 -5.36
C VAL A 7 65.85 -22.53 -3.93
N LEU A 8 64.58 -22.16 -3.65
CA LEU A 8 64.04 -22.05 -2.29
C LEU A 8 63.78 -23.46 -1.75
N ALA A 9 64.44 -23.82 -0.63
CA ALA A 9 64.04 -24.93 0.22
C ALA A 9 63.44 -24.35 1.51
N ALA A 10 62.12 -24.47 1.69
CA ALA A 10 61.43 -24.09 2.91
C ALA A 10 61.31 -25.31 3.83
N SER A 11 61.84 -25.17 5.04
CA SER A 11 61.82 -26.17 6.10
C SER A 11 60.41 -26.32 6.69
N ALA A 12 59.84 -27.52 6.59
CA ALA A 12 58.60 -27.90 7.27
C ALA A 12 58.92 -28.39 8.70
N ALA A 13 58.39 -27.70 9.72
CA ALA A 13 58.35 -28.18 11.08
C ALA A 13 57.01 -28.89 11.34
N THR A 14 57.09 -30.21 11.53
CA THR A 14 55.98 -31.08 11.94
C THR A 14 55.87 -31.07 13.46
N VAL A 15 54.69 -30.75 13.99
CA VAL A 15 54.31 -31.08 15.37
C VAL A 15 53.27 -32.18 15.30
N ALA A 16 53.68 -33.37 15.73
CA ALA A 16 52.79 -34.51 15.93
C ALA A 16 52.00 -34.30 17.23
N CYS A 17 50.68 -34.46 17.16
CA CYS A 17 49.85 -34.76 18.31
C CYS A 17 49.02 -36.00 18.00
N ALA A 18 49.19 -37.02 18.85
CA ALA A 18 48.60 -38.34 18.73
C ALA A 18 47.08 -38.31 18.89
N TYR A 19 46.42 -39.19 18.14
CA TYR A 19 44.97 -39.39 18.09
C TYR A 19 44.58 -40.54 19.04
N PRO A 20 43.63 -40.38 19.97
CA PRO A 20 42.91 -41.52 20.52
C PRO A 20 41.71 -41.83 19.61
N ARG A 21 41.73 -42.99 18.96
CA ARG A 21 40.56 -43.54 18.26
C ARG A 21 39.58 -44.14 19.27
N GLY A 22 38.32 -43.75 19.15
CA GLY A 22 37.18 -44.65 19.40
C GLY A 22 36.29 -44.30 20.59
N ARG A 23 35.21 -43.56 20.32
CA ARG A 23 33.83 -43.97 20.59
C ARG A 23 32.85 -42.98 19.96
N ASP A 24 31.75 -43.53 19.46
CA ASP A 24 30.72 -42.90 18.64
C ASP A 24 30.19 -41.58 19.22
N VAL A 25 30.35 -40.49 18.47
CA VAL A 25 29.62 -39.24 18.69
C VAL A 25 28.99 -38.83 17.36
N ILE A 26 27.68 -38.98 17.30
CA ILE A 26 26.80 -38.43 16.26
C ILE A 26 27.11 -36.93 16.15
N PRO A 27 27.34 -36.35 14.96
CA PRO A 27 27.57 -34.92 14.83
C PRO A 27 26.26 -34.18 15.13
N THR A 28 26.12 -33.69 16.35
CA THR A 28 25.16 -32.63 16.67
C THR A 28 25.52 -31.41 15.83
N LYS A 29 24.65 -31.13 14.86
CA LYS A 29 24.58 -29.90 14.09
C LYS A 29 24.69 -28.75 15.09
N GLN A 30 25.83 -28.07 15.09
CA GLN A 30 26.04 -26.87 15.87
C GLN A 30 25.17 -25.79 15.23
N THR A 31 23.89 -25.75 15.61
CA THR A 31 23.02 -24.61 15.36
C THR A 31 23.61 -23.46 16.15
N THR A 32 24.32 -22.57 15.45
CA THR A 32 24.50 -21.23 15.94
C THR A 32 23.12 -20.70 16.31
N ASP A 33 22.89 -20.49 17.60
CA ASP A 33 21.74 -19.77 18.13
C ASP A 33 21.79 -18.34 17.59
N ILE A 34 21.36 -18.15 16.34
CA ILE A 34 20.84 -16.86 15.89
C ILE A 34 19.58 -16.67 16.72
N LYS A 35 19.68 -15.92 17.81
CA LYS A 35 18.49 -15.34 18.46
C LYS A 35 17.66 -14.75 17.34
N LYS A 36 16.51 -15.38 17.04
CA LYS A 36 15.49 -14.83 16.15
C LYS A 36 15.15 -13.46 16.73
N ARG A 37 15.70 -12.38 16.16
CA ARG A 37 15.33 -11.02 16.55
C ARG A 37 13.81 -10.98 16.44
N ALA A 38 13.13 -10.47 17.46
CA ALA A 38 11.70 -10.25 17.36
C ALA A 38 11.49 -9.40 16.11
N ASN A 39 10.80 -9.96 15.11
CA ASN A 39 10.43 -9.23 13.92
C ASN A 39 9.71 -7.94 14.35
N GLY A 40 10.22 -6.80 13.88
CA GLY A 40 9.76 -5.49 14.30
C GLY A 40 8.47 -5.04 13.62
N PHE A 41 8.04 -5.72 12.56
CA PHE A 41 6.81 -5.35 11.86
C PHE A 41 5.57 -5.52 12.71
N THR A 42 4.61 -4.66 12.45
CA THR A 42 3.21 -4.79 12.87
C THR A 42 2.42 -5.56 11.82
N TRP A 43 2.71 -5.31 10.54
CA TRP A 43 1.97 -5.88 9.42
C TRP A 43 2.90 -6.42 8.34
N LEU A 44 2.53 -7.57 7.76
CA LEU A 44 3.11 -8.05 6.51
C LEU A 44 2.02 -8.77 5.73
N GLY A 45 1.88 -8.43 4.46
CA GLY A 45 0.74 -8.84 3.66
C GLY A 45 0.99 -8.80 2.17
N VAL A 46 -0.12 -8.69 1.44
CA VAL A 46 -0.16 -8.69 -0.02
C VAL A 46 -1.39 -7.92 -0.50
N SER A 47 -1.25 -7.22 -1.63
CA SER A 47 -2.39 -6.63 -2.34
C SER A 47 -3.22 -7.72 -3.02
N GLU A 48 -4.53 -7.63 -2.90
CA GLU A 48 -5.54 -8.55 -3.44
C GLU A 48 -6.28 -7.85 -4.59
N SER A 49 -5.65 -7.88 -5.77
CA SER A 49 -6.12 -7.19 -6.98
C SER A 49 -7.24 -7.92 -7.70
N GLY A 50 -7.98 -7.15 -8.49
CA GLY A 50 -8.98 -7.62 -9.43
C GLY A 50 -10.13 -6.63 -9.60
N ALA A 51 -10.56 -5.95 -8.53
CA ALA A 51 -11.74 -5.10 -8.55
C ALA A 51 -11.49 -3.75 -9.23
N GLU A 52 -10.22 -3.37 -9.35
CA GLU A 52 -9.67 -2.23 -10.07
C GLU A 52 -9.43 -2.50 -11.57
N PHE A 53 -9.35 -3.76 -12.00
CA PHE A 53 -8.96 -4.13 -13.36
C PHE A 53 -9.87 -3.55 -14.44
N GLY A 54 -9.34 -3.36 -15.64
CA GLY A 54 -10.08 -2.83 -16.79
C GLY A 54 -10.65 -1.41 -16.56
N PRO A 55 -9.87 -0.43 -16.06
CA PRO A 55 -10.39 0.90 -15.71
C PRO A 55 -10.95 1.70 -16.90
N GLY A 56 -10.52 1.37 -18.13
CA GLY A 56 -11.09 1.93 -19.36
C GLY A 56 -12.56 1.54 -19.60
N ASN A 57 -13.04 0.48 -18.97
CA ASN A 57 -14.43 0.02 -19.03
C ASN A 57 -15.11 0.29 -17.69
N THR A 58 -15.67 1.49 -17.54
CA THR A 58 -16.35 1.95 -16.32
C THR A 58 -17.82 2.27 -16.61
N PRO A 59 -18.79 1.65 -15.91
CA PRO A 59 -18.61 0.82 -14.72
C PRO A 59 -18.04 -0.59 -15.01
N GLY A 60 -18.09 -1.05 -16.26
CA GLY A 60 -17.64 -2.38 -16.65
C GLY A 60 -18.57 -3.49 -16.15
N THR A 61 -18.20 -4.74 -16.42
CA THR A 61 -18.97 -5.95 -16.11
C THR A 61 -18.13 -6.90 -15.26
N LEU A 62 -18.68 -7.34 -14.13
CA LEU A 62 -18.06 -8.37 -13.28
C LEU A 62 -17.81 -9.65 -14.09
N ASP A 63 -16.66 -10.27 -13.85
CA ASP A 63 -16.15 -11.47 -14.52
C ASP A 63 -15.90 -11.32 -16.03
N LYS A 64 -15.86 -10.08 -16.52
CA LYS A 64 -15.35 -9.72 -17.85
C LYS A 64 -14.28 -8.63 -17.79
N ASP A 65 -14.61 -7.49 -17.17
CA ASP A 65 -13.74 -6.32 -17.10
C ASP A 65 -12.94 -6.29 -15.79
N TYR A 66 -13.55 -6.79 -14.71
CA TYR A 66 -12.97 -6.89 -13.38
C TYR A 66 -13.51 -8.11 -12.64
N THR A 67 -12.88 -8.49 -11.52
CA THR A 67 -13.36 -9.56 -10.64
C THR A 67 -13.07 -9.22 -9.18
N TRP A 68 -13.55 -10.01 -8.23
CA TRP A 68 -13.21 -9.82 -6.82
C TRP A 68 -12.19 -10.86 -6.36
N PRO A 69 -11.30 -10.52 -5.41
CA PRO A 69 -10.38 -11.47 -4.81
C PRO A 69 -11.08 -12.73 -4.29
N LYS A 70 -10.46 -13.89 -4.50
CA LYS A 70 -11.01 -15.16 -4.03
C LYS A 70 -10.69 -15.33 -2.55
N THR A 71 -11.71 -15.30 -1.70
CA THR A 71 -11.55 -15.52 -0.24
C THR A 71 -10.83 -16.83 0.12
N SER A 72 -10.99 -17.88 -0.69
CA SER A 72 -10.24 -19.12 -0.52
C SER A 72 -8.72 -18.96 -0.68
N GLN A 73 -8.26 -18.05 -1.53
CA GLN A 73 -6.84 -17.76 -1.77
C GLN A 73 -6.29 -16.83 -0.69
N ILE A 74 -7.04 -15.78 -0.33
CA ILE A 74 -6.78 -14.95 0.86
C ILE A 74 -6.59 -15.85 2.10
N LYS A 75 -7.43 -16.87 2.27
CA LYS A 75 -7.33 -17.80 3.40
C LYS A 75 -5.98 -18.53 3.44
N ILE A 76 -5.47 -18.98 2.31
CA ILE A 76 -4.19 -19.69 2.24
C ILE A 76 -3.05 -18.77 2.70
N LEU A 77 -3.03 -17.53 2.22
CA LEU A 77 -2.03 -16.51 2.59
C LEU A 77 -2.17 -16.11 4.06
N ARG A 78 -3.40 -16.00 4.55
CA ARG A 78 -3.72 -15.75 5.96
C ARG A 78 -3.24 -16.87 6.88
N ASP A 79 -3.48 -18.12 6.48
CA ASP A 79 -3.06 -19.33 7.21
C ASP A 79 -1.52 -19.45 7.22
N ALA A 80 -0.83 -18.97 6.17
CA ALA A 80 0.63 -18.91 6.12
C ALA A 80 1.21 -17.88 7.11
N GLY A 81 0.47 -16.81 7.41
CA GLY A 81 0.82 -15.86 8.47
C GLY A 81 0.66 -14.39 8.12
N MET A 82 0.25 -14.05 6.89
CA MET A 82 -0.06 -12.67 6.51
C MET A 82 -1.19 -12.12 7.39
N ASN A 83 -1.12 -10.83 7.73
CA ASN A 83 -2.05 -10.21 8.68
C ASN A 83 -2.60 -8.85 8.25
N ILE A 84 -2.30 -8.42 7.02
CA ILE A 84 -2.87 -7.27 6.34
C ILE A 84 -3.06 -7.63 4.87
N PHE A 85 -4.12 -7.12 4.25
CA PHE A 85 -4.41 -7.30 2.83
C PHE A 85 -4.97 -6.00 2.26
N ARG A 86 -4.32 -5.45 1.23
CA ARG A 86 -4.79 -4.27 0.51
C ARG A 86 -5.72 -4.66 -0.60
N VAL A 87 -6.88 -4.02 -0.70
CA VAL A 87 -7.93 -4.35 -1.66
C VAL A 87 -8.15 -3.16 -2.60
N PRO A 88 -7.44 -3.11 -3.74
CA PRO A 88 -7.66 -2.11 -4.77
C PRO A 88 -9.09 -2.14 -5.33
N PHE A 89 -9.70 -0.98 -5.53
CA PHE A 89 -11.00 -0.81 -6.17
C PHE A 89 -11.08 0.53 -6.91
N LEU A 90 -11.99 0.69 -7.88
CA LEU A 90 -12.18 1.98 -8.57
C LEU A 90 -13.25 2.84 -7.89
N MET A 91 -12.92 4.10 -7.63
CA MET A 91 -13.86 5.11 -7.14
C MET A 91 -15.10 5.22 -8.04
N GLU A 92 -14.94 5.17 -9.36
CA GLU A 92 -16.01 5.30 -10.35
C GLU A 92 -16.91 4.07 -10.42
N ARG A 93 -16.45 2.90 -9.95
CA ARG A 93 -17.33 1.73 -9.79
C ARG A 93 -18.07 1.79 -8.46
N LEU A 94 -17.40 2.27 -7.41
CA LEU A 94 -17.97 2.36 -6.08
C LEU A 94 -19.03 3.47 -5.99
N VAL A 95 -18.75 4.66 -6.51
CA VAL A 95 -19.63 5.83 -6.49
C VAL A 95 -19.69 6.41 -7.91
N PRO A 96 -20.56 5.91 -8.81
CA PRO A 96 -20.40 6.09 -10.25
C PRO A 96 -20.81 7.46 -10.83
N SER A 97 -21.81 8.12 -10.24
CA SER A 97 -22.35 9.35 -10.83
C SER A 97 -21.41 10.55 -10.66
N SER A 98 -20.85 10.69 -9.47
CA SER A 98 -19.96 11.76 -9.02
C SER A 98 -19.38 11.36 -7.67
N MET A 99 -18.24 11.92 -7.25
CA MET A 99 -17.68 11.67 -5.90
C MET A 99 -18.65 12.01 -4.74
N THR A 100 -19.62 12.89 -4.99
CA THR A 100 -20.70 13.27 -4.04
C THR A 100 -21.96 12.41 -4.14
N GLY A 101 -21.96 11.43 -5.05
CA GLY A 101 -23.09 10.58 -5.39
C GLY A 101 -23.35 9.49 -4.36
N SER A 102 -24.35 8.65 -4.68
CA SER A 102 -24.62 7.44 -3.89
C SER A 102 -23.74 6.29 -4.37
N PRO A 103 -23.30 5.40 -3.46
CA PRO A 103 -22.58 4.20 -3.88
C PRO A 103 -23.42 3.28 -4.75
N ASP A 104 -22.80 2.58 -5.69
CA ASP A 104 -23.39 1.41 -6.30
C ASP A 104 -23.55 0.31 -5.23
N ALA A 105 -24.80 -0.10 -4.99
CA ALA A 105 -25.11 -1.02 -3.91
C ALA A 105 -24.49 -2.41 -4.11
N THR A 106 -24.33 -2.85 -5.36
CA THR A 106 -23.78 -4.18 -5.68
C THR A 106 -22.27 -4.19 -5.46
N TYR A 107 -21.57 -3.18 -5.99
CA TYR A 107 -20.13 -3.04 -5.85
C TYR A 107 -19.72 -2.80 -4.39
N MET A 108 -20.46 -1.93 -3.67
CA MET A 108 -20.25 -1.72 -2.23
C MET A 108 -20.49 -3.01 -1.41
N ALA A 109 -21.54 -3.78 -1.73
CA ALA A 109 -21.80 -5.04 -1.03
C ALA A 109 -20.67 -6.06 -1.25
N ALA A 110 -20.11 -6.13 -2.46
CA ALA A 110 -18.99 -7.01 -2.77
C ALA A 110 -17.69 -6.57 -2.06
N LEU A 111 -17.37 -5.27 -2.06
CA LEU A 111 -16.24 -4.72 -1.27
C LEU A 111 -16.39 -5.08 0.21
N LYS A 112 -17.58 -4.84 0.79
CA LYS A 112 -17.87 -5.19 2.18
C LYS A 112 -17.73 -6.68 2.46
N SER A 113 -18.11 -7.54 1.52
CA SER A 113 -17.96 -9.00 1.66
C SER A 113 -16.48 -9.41 1.75
N THR A 114 -15.64 -8.90 0.85
CA THR A 114 -14.19 -9.17 0.86
C THR A 114 -13.52 -8.63 2.12
N VAL A 115 -13.79 -7.36 2.47
CA VAL A 115 -13.27 -6.73 3.69
C VAL A 115 -13.71 -7.48 4.94
N LYS A 116 -14.99 -7.89 5.02
CA LYS A 116 -15.49 -8.66 6.15
C LYS A 116 -14.79 -10.01 6.27
N PHE A 117 -14.57 -10.72 5.17
CA PHE A 117 -13.84 -11.99 5.19
C PHE A 117 -12.42 -11.83 5.77
N ILE A 118 -11.69 -10.81 5.28
CA ILE A 118 -10.34 -10.51 5.77
C ILE A 118 -10.37 -10.18 7.27
N THR A 119 -11.25 -9.26 7.67
CA THR A 119 -11.30 -8.76 9.05
C THR A 119 -11.85 -9.78 10.07
N ASP A 120 -12.79 -10.64 9.67
CA ASP A 120 -13.26 -11.77 10.49
C ASP A 120 -12.14 -12.79 10.77
N SER A 121 -11.11 -12.88 9.91
CA SER A 121 -9.92 -13.71 10.15
C SER A 121 -8.93 -13.10 11.17
N GLY A 122 -9.21 -11.89 11.64
CA GLY A 122 -8.36 -11.10 12.53
C GLY A 122 -7.25 -10.29 11.83
N ALA A 123 -7.12 -10.42 10.50
CA ALA A 123 -6.25 -9.58 9.68
C ALA A 123 -6.84 -8.18 9.45
N TYR A 124 -5.99 -7.27 8.99
CA TYR A 124 -6.39 -5.93 8.57
C TYR A 124 -6.73 -5.91 7.08
N ALA A 125 -7.71 -5.09 6.68
CA ALA A 125 -8.07 -4.87 5.28
C ALA A 125 -7.84 -3.40 4.93
N VAL A 126 -6.94 -3.12 3.98
CA VAL A 126 -6.72 -1.77 3.46
C VAL A 126 -7.71 -1.54 2.31
N LEU A 127 -8.48 -0.46 2.42
CA LEU A 127 -9.41 -0.03 1.38
C LEU A 127 -8.68 0.98 0.51
N ASP A 128 -8.28 0.55 -0.68
CA ASP A 128 -7.50 1.34 -1.64
C ASP A 128 -8.39 1.78 -2.82
N PRO A 129 -8.81 3.06 -2.89
CA PRO A 129 -9.30 3.64 -4.12
C PRO A 129 -8.12 3.84 -5.10
N HIS A 130 -7.99 2.90 -6.03
CA HIS A 130 -6.84 2.73 -6.91
C HIS A 130 -6.88 3.68 -8.11
N ASN A 131 -6.78 4.98 -7.83
CA ASN A 131 -7.29 6.03 -8.70
C ASN A 131 -6.28 7.13 -9.09
N TYR A 132 -5.04 7.10 -8.58
CA TYR A 132 -3.97 8.00 -9.03
C TYR A 132 -4.28 9.48 -8.85
N GLY A 133 -5.05 9.85 -7.83
CA GLY A 133 -5.55 11.20 -7.60
C GLY A 133 -6.55 11.68 -8.66
N ARG A 134 -7.19 10.77 -9.38
CA ARG A 134 -8.08 11.06 -10.52
C ARG A 134 -9.43 10.38 -10.38
N TYR A 135 -10.47 11.06 -10.86
CA TYR A 135 -11.82 10.53 -10.96
C TYR A 135 -12.40 10.87 -12.35
N GLY A 136 -12.90 9.87 -13.07
CA GLY A 136 -13.31 10.00 -14.47
C GLY A 136 -12.16 10.43 -15.38
N GLY A 137 -10.92 10.03 -15.05
CA GLY A 137 -9.69 10.42 -15.75
C GLY A 137 -9.19 11.84 -15.48
N ASN A 138 -9.92 12.66 -14.71
CA ASN A 138 -9.52 14.03 -14.39
C ASN A 138 -8.88 14.10 -13.00
N ILE A 139 -7.87 14.95 -12.83
CA ILE A 139 -7.30 15.25 -11.50
C ILE A 139 -8.41 15.72 -10.56
N ILE A 140 -8.46 15.13 -9.37
CA ILE A 140 -9.37 15.54 -8.30
C ILE A 140 -8.88 16.88 -7.75
N THR A 141 -9.50 17.98 -8.16
CA THR A 141 -9.15 19.33 -7.68
C THR A 141 -10.05 19.80 -6.54
N SER A 142 -11.21 19.17 -6.36
CA SER A 142 -12.22 19.55 -5.37
C SER A 142 -12.05 18.74 -4.08
N THR A 143 -11.39 19.34 -3.09
CA THR A 143 -11.24 18.74 -1.75
C THR A 143 -12.58 18.52 -1.07
N SER A 144 -13.61 19.33 -1.36
CA SER A 144 -14.96 19.13 -0.84
C SER A 144 -15.65 17.89 -1.41
N ASP A 145 -15.48 17.61 -2.70
CA ASP A 145 -16.07 16.41 -3.31
C ASP A 145 -15.33 15.16 -2.86
N PHE A 146 -14.01 15.24 -2.71
CA PHE A 146 -13.21 14.16 -2.12
C PHE A 146 -13.58 13.89 -0.65
N LYS A 147 -13.86 14.94 0.14
CA LYS A 147 -14.44 14.81 1.49
C LYS A 147 -15.78 14.07 1.46
N ALA A 148 -16.65 14.38 0.50
CA ALA A 148 -17.96 13.74 0.38
C ALA A 148 -17.84 12.26 0.04
N PHE A 149 -16.92 11.90 -0.87
CA PHE A 149 -16.58 10.51 -1.18
C PHE A 149 -16.13 9.77 0.08
N TRP A 150 -15.11 10.29 0.77
CA TRP A 150 -14.55 9.64 1.95
C TRP A 150 -15.53 9.53 3.12
N LYS A 151 -16.38 10.54 3.33
CA LYS A 151 -17.44 10.47 4.33
C LYS A 151 -18.44 9.35 4.03
N THR A 152 -18.75 9.15 2.75
CA THR A 152 -19.67 8.10 2.30
C THR A 152 -19.07 6.72 2.51
N VAL A 153 -17.82 6.50 2.06
CA VAL A 153 -17.13 5.22 2.21
C VAL A 153 -16.86 4.90 3.68
N ALA A 154 -16.24 5.81 4.44
CA ALA A 154 -15.85 5.57 5.83
C ALA A 154 -17.04 5.23 6.73
N LYS A 155 -18.22 5.80 6.46
CA LYS A 155 -19.45 5.49 7.22
C LYS A 155 -19.84 4.01 7.13
N GLU A 156 -19.59 3.35 6.00
CA GLU A 156 -19.90 1.93 5.82
C GLU A 156 -18.99 1.00 6.63
N PHE A 157 -17.82 1.49 7.04
CA PHE A 157 -16.78 0.71 7.71
C PHE A 157 -16.39 1.22 9.11
N ALA A 158 -17.01 2.30 9.59
CA ALA A 158 -16.61 3.02 10.81
C ALA A 158 -16.53 2.15 12.08
N SER A 159 -17.33 1.09 12.17
CA SER A 159 -17.34 0.16 13.31
C SER A 159 -16.34 -1.00 13.20
N ASN A 160 -15.68 -1.18 12.05
CA ASN A 160 -14.71 -2.24 11.83
C ASN A 160 -13.29 -1.74 12.12
N GLU A 161 -12.76 -2.04 13.31
CA GLU A 161 -11.45 -1.57 13.78
C GLU A 161 -10.26 -2.18 12.99
N LYS A 162 -10.51 -3.21 12.19
CA LYS A 162 -9.52 -3.88 11.34
C LYS A 162 -9.49 -3.34 9.92
N VAL A 163 -10.35 -2.37 9.60
CA VAL A 163 -10.23 -1.59 8.37
C VAL A 163 -9.09 -0.58 8.51
N VAL A 164 -8.33 -0.42 7.43
CA VAL A 164 -7.40 0.68 7.20
C VAL A 164 -7.90 1.42 5.96
N PHE A 165 -7.90 2.75 6.01
CA PHE A 165 -8.29 3.56 4.85
C PHE A 165 -7.03 4.09 4.17
N ASP A 166 -6.80 3.71 2.92
CA ASP A 166 -5.79 4.34 2.07
C ASP A 166 -6.46 5.49 1.31
N THR A 167 -5.92 6.70 1.41
CA THR A 167 -6.50 7.90 0.82
C THR A 167 -6.69 7.81 -0.70
N ASN A 168 -5.70 7.29 -1.43
CA ASN A 168 -5.74 7.08 -2.88
C ASN A 168 -4.39 6.52 -3.33
N ASN A 169 -4.44 5.46 -4.14
CA ASN A 169 -3.24 4.93 -4.77
C ASN A 169 -2.47 6.00 -5.56
N GLU A 170 -1.18 6.17 -5.27
CA GLU A 170 -0.17 6.77 -6.13
C GLU A 170 -0.57 8.10 -6.80
N TYR A 171 -0.76 9.16 -6.02
CA TYR A 171 -0.86 10.50 -6.62
C TYR A 171 0.36 10.75 -7.54
N HIS A 172 0.13 11.23 -8.76
CA HIS A 172 1.22 11.55 -9.69
C HIS A 172 0.85 12.68 -10.67
N ASP A 173 1.82 13.53 -10.99
CA ASP A 173 1.65 14.71 -11.86
C ASP A 173 0.58 15.69 -11.35
N LEU A 174 0.44 15.79 -10.02
CA LEU A 174 -0.42 16.77 -9.35
C LEU A 174 0.42 17.93 -8.78
N ASP A 175 -0.23 19.07 -8.55
CA ASP A 175 0.34 20.10 -7.67
C ASP A 175 0.54 19.53 -6.26
N GLN A 176 1.72 19.77 -5.66
CA GLN A 176 2.07 19.16 -4.38
C GLN A 176 1.24 19.70 -3.20
N THR A 177 0.73 20.93 -3.28
CA THR A 177 -0.18 21.48 -2.28
C THR A 177 -1.53 20.79 -2.39
N LEU A 178 -2.00 20.54 -3.61
CA LEU A 178 -3.24 19.77 -3.83
C LEU A 178 -3.15 18.36 -3.23
N VAL A 179 -2.03 17.64 -3.40
CA VAL A 179 -1.85 16.30 -2.78
C VAL A 179 -1.95 16.35 -1.26
N LEU A 180 -1.33 17.35 -0.63
CA LEU A 180 -1.46 17.59 0.82
C LEU A 180 -2.92 17.84 1.21
N ASP A 181 -3.62 18.71 0.47
CA ASP A 181 -4.99 19.10 0.77
C ASP A 181 -5.98 17.94 0.56
N LEU A 182 -5.76 17.07 -0.44
CA LEU A 182 -6.57 15.88 -0.67
C LEU A 182 -6.39 14.85 0.45
N ASN A 183 -5.16 14.59 0.88
CA ASN A 183 -4.89 13.70 2.01
C ASN A 183 -5.55 14.23 3.30
N GLN A 184 -5.38 15.52 3.62
CA GLN A 184 -6.03 16.12 4.79
C GLN A 184 -7.55 16.07 4.66
N ALA A 185 -8.09 16.27 3.46
CA ALA A 185 -9.51 16.14 3.19
C ALA A 185 -10.06 14.74 3.47
N ALA A 186 -9.35 13.69 3.03
CA ALA A 186 -9.71 12.31 3.34
C ALA A 186 -9.70 12.06 4.86
N ILE A 187 -8.63 12.45 5.56
CA ILE A 187 -8.50 12.30 7.01
C ILE A 187 -9.69 12.94 7.73
N ASP A 188 -9.95 14.22 7.47
CA ASP A 188 -11.04 14.97 8.09
C ASP A 188 -12.40 14.27 7.89
N ALA A 189 -12.66 13.80 6.67
CA ALA A 189 -13.93 13.16 6.31
C ALA A 189 -14.10 11.78 6.95
N ILE A 190 -13.04 10.98 6.98
CA ILE A 190 -13.03 9.66 7.63
C ILE A 190 -13.34 9.82 9.12
N ARG A 191 -12.65 10.74 9.81
CA ARG A 191 -12.90 10.99 11.24
C ARG A 191 -14.30 11.56 11.48
N ALA A 192 -14.76 12.50 10.65
CA ALA A 192 -16.11 13.06 10.74
C ALA A 192 -17.23 12.04 10.44
N ALA A 193 -16.93 10.91 9.80
CA ALA A 193 -17.86 9.80 9.60
C ALA A 193 -17.99 8.88 10.82
N GLY A 194 -17.19 9.09 11.87
CA GLY A 194 -17.17 8.28 13.09
C GLY A 194 -16.16 7.13 13.07
N ALA A 195 -15.31 7.04 12.03
CA ALA A 195 -14.28 6.02 11.93
C ALA A 195 -12.99 6.48 12.64
N THR A 196 -12.97 6.39 13.98
CA THR A 196 -11.90 6.92 14.84
C THR A 196 -10.88 5.87 15.30
N SER A 197 -11.21 4.58 15.17
CA SER A 197 -10.33 3.49 15.60
C SER A 197 -9.28 3.11 14.55
N GLN A 198 -9.60 3.35 13.26
CA GLN A 198 -8.86 2.87 12.11
C GLN A 198 -7.58 3.69 11.84
N TYR A 199 -6.56 3.01 11.31
CA TYR A 199 -5.43 3.69 10.69
C TYR A 199 -5.84 4.34 9.37
N ILE A 200 -5.15 5.42 9.01
CA ILE A 200 -5.29 6.07 7.70
C ILE A 200 -3.90 6.06 7.05
N PHE A 201 -3.82 5.39 5.92
CA PHE A 201 -2.64 5.38 5.07
C PHE A 201 -2.73 6.56 4.11
N VAL A 202 -1.71 7.42 4.15
CA VAL A 202 -1.61 8.63 3.33
C VAL A 202 -0.55 8.42 2.28
N GLU A 203 -0.88 8.76 1.05
CA GLU A 203 0.03 8.59 -0.09
C GLU A 203 0.51 9.93 -0.64
N GLY A 204 1.74 9.92 -1.15
CA GLY A 204 2.38 11.09 -1.73
C GLY A 204 2.26 11.16 -3.25
N ASN A 205 2.76 12.28 -3.78
CA ASN A 205 2.96 12.49 -5.20
C ASN A 205 4.14 11.65 -5.72
N ALA A 206 4.36 11.68 -7.03
CA ALA A 206 5.38 10.88 -7.71
C ALA A 206 5.25 9.39 -7.35
N TRP A 207 4.02 8.87 -7.52
CA TRP A 207 3.68 7.47 -7.30
C TRP A 207 3.99 6.98 -5.88
N SER A 208 3.91 7.89 -4.92
CA SER A 208 4.28 7.66 -3.52
C SER A 208 5.65 6.96 -3.33
N GLY A 209 6.58 7.12 -4.28
CA GLY A 209 7.79 6.31 -4.33
C GLY A 209 8.77 6.64 -3.19
N ALA A 210 9.17 5.64 -2.39
CA ALA A 210 10.09 5.85 -1.28
C ALA A 210 11.45 6.44 -1.73
N HIS A 211 11.99 5.95 -2.85
CA HIS A 211 13.23 6.43 -3.45
C HIS A 211 13.22 7.93 -3.80
N SER A 212 12.03 8.51 -4.01
CA SER A 212 11.87 9.91 -4.39
C SER A 212 11.14 10.76 -3.33
N TRP A 213 10.80 10.16 -2.18
CA TRP A 213 9.94 10.77 -1.17
C TRP A 213 10.41 12.15 -0.73
N THR A 214 11.67 12.29 -0.34
CA THR A 214 12.20 13.55 0.19
C THR A 214 12.28 14.68 -0.84
N ALA A 215 12.30 14.34 -2.13
CA ALA A 215 12.32 15.32 -3.20
C ALA A 215 10.93 15.90 -3.50
N ASN A 216 9.88 15.09 -3.30
CA ASN A 216 8.53 15.41 -3.75
C ASN A 216 7.55 15.69 -2.60
N ASN A 217 7.69 14.99 -1.47
CA ASN A 217 6.61 14.82 -0.48
C ASN A 217 6.91 15.41 0.89
N ASP A 218 7.93 16.26 1.02
CA ASP A 218 8.33 16.82 2.32
C ASP A 218 7.21 17.64 3.00
N ASN A 219 6.29 18.26 2.25
CA ASN A 219 5.16 19.00 2.83
C ASN A 219 4.14 18.10 3.56
N LEU A 220 4.09 16.79 3.27
CA LEU A 220 3.13 15.87 3.88
C LEU A 220 3.38 15.64 5.37
N LYS A 221 4.53 16.05 5.93
CA LYS A 221 4.74 16.06 7.39
C LYS A 221 3.73 16.93 8.14
N ALA A 222 3.09 17.87 7.44
CA ALA A 222 2.09 18.79 7.97
C ALA A 222 0.68 18.17 8.15
N LEU A 223 0.45 16.96 7.63
CA LEU A 223 -0.83 16.25 7.83
C LEU A 223 -1.09 16.03 9.33
N THR A 224 -2.35 16.17 9.72
CA THR A 224 -2.82 16.00 11.10
C THR A 224 -4.02 15.08 11.16
N ASP A 225 -4.11 14.30 12.22
CA ASP A 225 -5.22 13.40 12.52
C ASP A 225 -5.56 13.51 14.00
N SER A 226 -6.85 13.66 14.32
CA SER A 226 -7.32 13.77 15.70
C SER A 226 -7.02 12.52 16.52
N GLU A 227 -6.85 11.37 15.85
CA GLU A 227 -6.66 10.07 16.48
C GLU A 227 -5.19 9.61 16.50
N ASP A 228 -4.29 10.39 15.89
CA ASP A 228 -2.86 10.11 15.75
C ASP A 228 -2.55 8.73 15.13
N LYS A 229 -3.27 8.36 14.06
CA LYS A 229 -3.10 7.07 13.35
C LYS A 229 -2.77 7.23 11.86
N ILE A 230 -2.07 8.30 11.50
CA ILE A 230 -1.51 8.47 10.14
C ILE A 230 -0.31 7.55 9.97
N VAL A 231 -0.27 6.83 8.85
CA VAL A 231 0.90 6.09 8.37
C VAL A 231 1.17 6.53 6.94
N TYR A 232 2.41 6.87 6.63
CA TYR A 232 2.83 7.29 5.29
C TYR A 232 3.10 6.04 4.46
N GLU A 233 2.15 5.71 3.59
CA GLU A 233 2.25 4.60 2.65
C GLU A 233 3.12 5.04 1.47
N MET A 234 4.17 4.28 1.21
CA MET A 234 5.09 4.50 0.10
C MET A 234 5.22 3.24 -0.73
N HIS A 235 5.51 3.37 -2.02
CA HIS A 235 5.75 2.22 -2.89
C HIS A 235 7.22 2.10 -3.26
N GLN A 236 7.67 0.87 -3.49
CA GLN A 236 9.04 0.65 -3.93
C GLN A 236 9.24 -0.60 -4.78
N TYR A 237 9.47 -0.39 -6.07
CA TYR A 237 9.99 -1.43 -6.97
C TYR A 237 11.50 -1.35 -7.14
N LEU A 238 12.10 -2.39 -7.72
CA LEU A 238 13.54 -2.65 -7.66
C LEU A 238 14.24 -2.60 -9.03
N ASP A 239 13.47 -2.43 -10.10
CA ASP A 239 13.92 -2.28 -11.48
C ASP A 239 14.47 -0.88 -11.77
N GLY A 240 15.04 -0.69 -12.97
CA GLY A 240 15.88 0.47 -13.32
C GLY A 240 15.26 1.83 -13.00
N ASP A 241 13.98 2.01 -13.31
CA ASP A 241 13.22 3.24 -13.07
C ASP A 241 12.30 3.18 -11.84
N SER A 242 12.29 2.06 -11.12
CA SER A 242 11.42 1.82 -9.96
C SER A 242 9.93 1.72 -10.30
N SER A 243 9.57 1.41 -11.54
CA SER A 243 8.17 1.29 -11.99
C SER A 243 7.53 -0.07 -11.71
N GLY A 244 8.33 -1.11 -11.44
CA GLY A 244 7.79 -2.47 -11.28
C GLY A 244 7.37 -3.11 -12.61
N THR A 245 7.85 -2.63 -13.74
CA THR A 245 7.48 -3.14 -15.06
C THR A 245 8.48 -4.15 -15.63
N SER A 246 9.64 -4.32 -14.98
CA SER A 246 10.67 -5.29 -15.39
C SER A 246 10.98 -6.31 -14.30
N PRO A 247 11.15 -7.61 -14.62
CA PRO A 247 11.49 -8.63 -13.63
C PRO A 247 12.94 -8.53 -13.11
N SER A 248 13.73 -7.58 -13.62
CA SER A 248 15.14 -7.40 -13.26
C SER A 248 15.27 -6.39 -12.13
N CYS A 249 16.16 -6.65 -11.18
CA CYS A 249 16.52 -5.69 -10.14
C CYS A 249 17.89 -5.09 -10.43
N VAL A 250 18.07 -3.80 -10.13
CA VAL A 250 19.32 -3.06 -10.43
C VAL A 250 20.55 -3.71 -9.79
N SER A 251 20.41 -4.13 -8.53
CA SER A 251 21.46 -4.80 -7.75
C SER A 251 20.83 -5.61 -6.63
N ALA A 252 21.64 -6.45 -5.96
CA ALA A 252 21.21 -7.20 -4.78
C ALA A 252 20.98 -6.34 -3.53
N THR A 253 21.29 -5.04 -3.57
CA THR A 253 21.19 -4.11 -2.43
C THR A 253 20.23 -2.95 -2.70
N ILE A 254 19.71 -2.82 -3.93
CA ILE A 254 18.96 -1.65 -4.38
C ILE A 254 17.73 -1.35 -3.52
N GLY A 255 17.05 -2.38 -3.01
CA GLY A 255 15.85 -2.21 -2.19
C GLY A 255 16.16 -1.43 -0.91
N LYS A 256 17.22 -1.79 -0.18
CA LYS A 256 17.67 -1.03 0.99
C LYS A 256 18.02 0.41 0.60
N GLU A 257 18.87 0.59 -0.41
CA GLU A 257 19.39 1.90 -0.82
C GLU A 257 18.26 2.89 -1.14
N ARG A 258 17.19 2.41 -1.78
CA ARG A 258 16.02 3.22 -2.12
C ARG A 258 15.17 3.65 -0.92
N LEU A 259 15.29 2.97 0.22
CA LEU A 259 14.54 3.31 1.44
C LEU A 259 15.30 4.22 2.41
N GLU A 260 16.61 4.40 2.24
CA GLU A 260 17.44 5.10 3.25
C GLU A 260 16.99 6.56 3.48
N SER A 261 16.73 7.31 2.40
CA SER A 261 16.30 8.71 2.49
C SER A 261 14.90 8.86 3.13
N ALA A 262 13.96 8.02 2.73
CA ALA A 262 12.62 7.96 3.30
C ALA A 262 12.64 7.58 4.78
N THR A 263 13.46 6.59 5.16
CA THR A 263 13.61 6.17 6.57
C THR A 263 14.13 7.31 7.43
N ALA A 264 15.17 8.01 6.98
CA ALA A 264 15.71 9.16 7.69
C ALA A 264 14.67 10.29 7.81
N TRP A 265 13.84 10.49 6.79
CA TRP A 265 12.74 11.46 6.83
C TRP A 265 11.66 11.08 7.86
N LEU A 266 11.25 9.81 7.90
CA LEU A 266 10.28 9.32 8.90
C LEU A 266 10.81 9.51 10.32
N GLN A 267 12.07 9.14 10.57
CA GLN A 267 12.72 9.29 11.88
C GLN A 267 12.81 10.77 12.30
N LYS A 268 13.28 11.64 11.40
CA LYS A 268 13.43 13.08 11.65
C LYS A 268 12.09 13.76 11.97
N ASN A 269 11.01 13.34 11.34
CA ASN A 269 9.69 13.94 11.49
C ASN A 269 8.78 13.19 12.48
N HIS A 270 9.31 12.18 13.17
CA HIS A 270 8.57 11.32 14.11
C HIS A 270 7.32 10.70 13.51
N LYS A 271 7.42 10.22 12.27
CA LYS A 271 6.32 9.62 11.52
C LYS A 271 6.48 8.11 11.38
N LYS A 272 5.37 7.43 11.10
CA LYS A 272 5.33 6.00 10.78
C LYS A 272 5.14 5.81 9.29
N GLY A 273 5.87 4.87 8.70
CA GLY A 273 5.78 4.51 7.29
C GLY A 273 5.35 3.07 7.09
N PHE A 274 4.85 2.79 5.90
CA PHE A 274 4.48 1.46 5.43
C PHE A 274 4.84 1.33 3.96
N ILE A 275 5.35 0.17 3.52
CA ILE A 275 5.56 -0.07 2.09
C ILE A 275 4.31 -0.77 1.53
N GLY A 276 3.41 0.01 0.93
CA GLY A 276 2.11 -0.45 0.40
C GLY A 276 2.22 -1.37 -0.81
N GLU A 277 3.27 -1.18 -1.60
CA GLU A 277 3.61 -2.01 -2.73
C GLU A 277 5.12 -2.21 -2.84
N PHE A 278 5.52 -3.47 -3.01
CA PHE A 278 6.84 -3.82 -3.50
C PHE A 278 6.82 -5.16 -4.21
N ALA A 279 7.77 -5.37 -5.12
CA ALA A 279 7.97 -6.65 -5.76
C ALA A 279 9.39 -6.78 -6.34
N GLY A 280 9.76 -8.02 -6.67
CA GLY A 280 10.96 -8.35 -7.43
C GLY A 280 10.73 -9.60 -8.27
N GLY A 281 11.40 -9.72 -9.42
CA GLY A 281 11.27 -10.91 -10.26
C GLY A 281 11.89 -12.14 -9.62
N VAL A 282 11.56 -13.34 -10.12
CA VAL A 282 12.12 -14.59 -9.62
C VAL A 282 13.53 -14.81 -10.17
N ASN A 283 14.52 -14.25 -9.48
CA ASN A 283 15.94 -14.45 -9.72
C ASN A 283 16.74 -14.05 -8.47
N SER A 284 17.93 -14.64 -8.31
CA SER A 284 18.78 -14.46 -7.13
C SER A 284 19.13 -13.00 -6.78
N VAL A 285 19.23 -12.10 -7.75
CA VAL A 285 19.52 -10.67 -7.52
C VAL A 285 18.33 -10.00 -6.85
N CYS A 286 17.14 -10.19 -7.41
CA CYS A 286 15.90 -9.66 -6.84
C CYS A 286 15.56 -10.28 -5.49
N GLU A 287 15.73 -11.59 -5.31
CA GLU A 287 15.51 -12.27 -4.03
C GLU A 287 16.39 -11.65 -2.93
N SER A 288 17.67 -11.42 -3.24
CA SER A 288 18.61 -10.76 -2.31
C SER A 288 18.22 -9.31 -2.03
N ALA A 289 17.77 -8.57 -3.04
CA ALA A 289 17.34 -7.18 -2.90
C ALA A 289 16.09 -7.04 -2.04
N VAL A 290 15.10 -7.91 -2.22
CA VAL A 290 13.89 -7.97 -1.40
C VAL A 290 14.22 -8.36 0.04
N GLU A 291 15.02 -9.41 0.25
CA GLU A 291 15.41 -9.82 1.60
C GLU A 291 16.20 -8.72 2.32
N GLY A 292 17.12 -8.06 1.62
CA GLY A 292 17.88 -6.92 2.15
C GLY A 292 17.00 -5.72 2.50
N MET A 293 15.99 -5.42 1.67
CA MET A 293 15.01 -4.36 1.92
C MET A 293 14.18 -4.64 3.16
N LEU A 294 13.58 -5.83 3.26
CA LEU A 294 12.75 -6.24 4.40
C LEU A 294 13.57 -6.31 5.69
N SER A 295 14.81 -6.80 5.63
CA SER A 295 15.73 -6.80 6.78
C SER A 295 16.02 -5.38 7.26
N TYR A 296 16.31 -4.46 6.33
CA TYR A 296 16.56 -3.06 6.67
C TYR A 296 15.35 -2.39 7.31
N MET A 297 14.16 -2.61 6.76
CA MET A 297 12.92 -2.10 7.34
C MET A 297 12.66 -2.70 8.73
N SER A 298 12.86 -4.00 8.90
CA SER A 298 12.68 -4.66 10.21
C SER A 298 13.69 -4.15 11.26
N ASP A 299 14.91 -3.82 10.87
CA ASP A 299 15.89 -3.20 11.78
C ASP A 299 15.54 -1.75 12.13
N ASN A 300 14.70 -1.09 11.32
CA ASN A 300 14.18 0.28 11.52
C ASN A 300 12.66 0.28 11.82
N SER A 301 12.18 -0.74 12.54
CA SER A 301 10.76 -0.91 12.87
C SER A 301 10.20 0.14 13.84
N ASP A 302 11.07 1.00 14.39
CA ASP A 302 10.65 2.19 15.11
C ASP A 302 9.92 3.18 14.19
N VAL A 303 10.14 3.13 12.87
CA VAL A 303 9.39 3.93 11.89
C VAL A 303 8.66 3.10 10.85
N TRP A 304 9.18 1.94 10.44
CA TRP A 304 8.51 1.07 9.46
C TRP A 304 7.56 0.09 10.14
N MET A 305 6.26 0.24 9.86
CA MET A 305 5.22 -0.62 10.43
C MET A 305 5.08 -1.96 9.70
N GLY A 306 5.54 -2.06 8.45
CA GLY A 306 5.33 -3.24 7.64
C GLY A 306 5.47 -3.02 6.15
N ALA A 307 5.07 -4.04 5.39
CA ALA A 307 5.02 -4.00 3.93
C ALA A 307 3.89 -4.88 3.36
N GLU A 308 3.51 -4.64 2.11
CA GLU A 308 2.58 -5.45 1.31
C GLU A 308 3.16 -5.75 -0.07
N TRP A 309 3.18 -7.04 -0.43
CA TRP A 309 3.66 -7.49 -1.73
C TRP A 309 2.65 -7.12 -2.82
N TRP A 310 3.14 -6.62 -3.97
CA TRP A 310 2.33 -6.46 -5.18
C TRP A 310 2.60 -7.61 -6.16
N ALA A 311 1.65 -8.53 -6.43
CA ALA A 311 0.30 -8.65 -5.85
C ALA A 311 -0.18 -10.10 -5.92
N ALA A 312 -1.23 -10.43 -5.15
CA ALA A 312 -2.11 -11.58 -5.34
C ALA A 312 -3.40 -11.13 -6.05
N GLY A 313 -4.26 -12.07 -6.40
CA GLY A 313 -5.49 -11.84 -7.14
C GLY A 313 -5.75 -12.89 -8.23
N PRO A 314 -7.01 -13.20 -8.52
CA PRO A 314 -7.38 -14.40 -9.29
C PRO A 314 -7.11 -14.29 -10.80
N TRP A 315 -6.78 -13.11 -11.32
CA TRP A 315 -6.68 -12.83 -12.76
C TRP A 315 -5.28 -12.43 -13.22
N TRP A 316 -4.26 -12.65 -12.40
CA TRP A 316 -2.88 -12.30 -12.75
C TRP A 316 -2.24 -13.23 -13.80
N GLY A 317 -2.73 -14.47 -13.94
CA GLY A 317 -2.16 -15.44 -14.88
C GLY A 317 -0.66 -15.59 -14.70
N SER A 318 0.12 -15.35 -15.77
CA SER A 318 1.58 -15.44 -15.77
C SER A 318 2.30 -14.15 -15.35
N TYR A 319 1.62 -13.22 -14.69
CA TYR A 319 2.25 -11.99 -14.20
C TYR A 319 3.45 -12.30 -13.30
N MET A 320 4.59 -11.67 -13.60
CA MET A 320 5.89 -11.99 -12.99
C MET A 320 5.94 -11.83 -11.46
N TYR A 321 5.05 -11.03 -10.87
CA TYR A 321 4.99 -10.82 -9.43
C TYR A 321 3.76 -11.46 -8.77
N SER A 322 2.98 -12.28 -9.49
CA SER A 322 1.80 -12.90 -8.89
C SER A 322 2.18 -13.77 -7.70
N LEU A 323 1.67 -13.40 -6.54
CA LEU A 323 1.72 -14.14 -5.28
C LEU A 323 0.41 -14.91 -5.02
N GLU A 324 -0.46 -15.02 -6.03
CA GLU A 324 -1.66 -15.86 -5.94
C GLU A 324 -1.22 -17.31 -5.66
N PRO A 325 -1.76 -17.97 -4.62
CA PRO A 325 -1.32 -19.31 -4.23
C PRO A 325 -1.44 -20.36 -5.35
N ALA A 326 -0.51 -21.31 -5.33
CA ALA A 326 -0.35 -22.44 -6.28
C ALA A 326 0.09 -22.06 -7.71
N ASP A 327 -0.45 -21.00 -8.29
CA ASP A 327 -0.29 -20.69 -9.72
C ASP A 327 0.55 -19.44 -10.00
N GLY A 328 0.73 -18.55 -9.01
CA GLY A 328 1.49 -17.32 -9.15
C GLY A 328 3.01 -17.57 -9.29
N PRO A 329 3.70 -17.00 -10.31
CA PRO A 329 5.13 -17.20 -10.49
C PRO A 329 5.99 -16.79 -9.28
N ALA A 330 5.58 -15.79 -8.50
CA ALA A 330 6.33 -15.33 -7.33
C ALA A 330 6.04 -16.17 -6.07
N TYR A 331 4.89 -16.86 -5.99
CA TYR A 331 4.40 -17.50 -4.77
C TYR A 331 5.42 -18.46 -4.14
N ALA A 332 5.90 -19.45 -4.89
CA ALA A 332 6.78 -20.49 -4.35
C ALA A 332 8.17 -19.97 -3.94
N THR A 333 8.62 -18.85 -4.52
CA THR A 333 9.93 -18.26 -4.27
C THR A 333 9.87 -17.24 -3.12
N TYR A 334 8.90 -16.32 -3.17
CA TYR A 334 8.85 -15.20 -2.25
C TYR A 334 8.09 -15.49 -0.96
N LEU A 335 7.10 -16.40 -0.94
CA LEU A 335 6.41 -16.72 0.31
C LEU A 335 7.39 -17.16 1.42
N PRO A 336 8.36 -18.08 1.19
CA PRO A 336 9.35 -18.43 2.22
C PRO A 336 10.28 -17.28 2.64
N ILE A 337 10.52 -16.30 1.77
CA ILE A 337 11.30 -15.09 2.11
C ILE A 337 10.46 -14.20 3.03
N LEU A 338 9.18 -13.98 2.69
CA LEU A 338 8.24 -13.17 3.45
C LEU A 338 7.92 -13.78 4.83
N GLU A 339 7.83 -15.12 4.92
CA GLU A 339 7.58 -15.86 6.16
C GLU A 339 8.57 -15.54 7.29
N LYS A 340 9.82 -15.19 6.93
CA LYS A 340 10.85 -14.76 7.90
C LYS A 340 10.42 -13.50 8.67
N TYR A 341 9.55 -12.70 8.07
CA TYR A 341 9.06 -11.41 8.53
C TYR A 341 7.55 -11.41 8.85
N PHE A 342 6.91 -12.58 9.00
CA PHE A 342 5.58 -12.63 9.57
C PHE A 342 5.62 -12.30 11.07
N THR A 343 4.60 -11.58 11.52
CA THR A 343 4.46 -11.26 12.93
C THR A 343 3.93 -12.50 13.63
N ALA A 344 4.62 -12.98 14.67
CA ALA A 344 4.06 -14.05 15.47
C ALA A 344 2.75 -13.53 16.05
N ALA A 345 1.63 -14.20 15.75
CA ALA A 345 0.40 -13.96 16.50
C ALA A 345 0.76 -14.09 17.98
N LYS A 346 0.69 -12.99 18.73
CA LYS A 346 0.77 -13.07 20.19
C LYS A 346 -0.42 -13.91 20.61
N THR A 347 -0.22 -15.22 20.71
CA THR A 347 -1.11 -16.10 21.46
C THR A 347 -0.94 -15.66 22.89
N THR A 348 -1.71 -14.67 23.31
CA THR A 348 -1.89 -14.35 24.72
C THR A 348 -2.59 -15.57 25.30
N THR A 349 -1.80 -16.58 25.64
CA THR A 349 -2.27 -17.72 26.41
C THR A 349 -2.51 -17.13 27.78
N THR A 350 -3.71 -16.65 28.03
CA THR A 350 -4.16 -16.34 29.38
C THR A 350 -4.16 -17.68 30.11
N THR A 351 -3.02 -18.02 30.73
CA THR A 351 -2.98 -19.09 31.70
C THR A 351 -3.83 -18.59 32.86
N ALA A 352 -5.10 -18.98 32.87
CA ALA A 352 -5.95 -18.82 34.04
C ALA A 352 -5.29 -19.65 35.15
N GLN A 353 -4.44 -19.00 35.96
CA GLN A 353 -4.02 -19.55 37.23
C GLN A 353 -5.27 -19.70 38.09
N THR A 354 -5.78 -20.92 38.16
CA THR A 354 -6.79 -21.31 39.14
C THR A 354 -6.11 -21.23 40.52
N SER A 355 -6.26 -20.09 41.19
CA SER A 355 -5.91 -19.97 42.60
C SER A 355 -7.03 -20.63 43.40
N THR A 356 -6.78 -21.84 43.89
CA THR A 356 -7.61 -22.49 44.90
C THR A 356 -7.49 -21.73 46.21
N LYS A 357 -8.39 -20.77 46.46
CA LYS A 357 -8.60 -20.23 47.79
C LYS A 357 -9.29 -21.29 48.65
N THR A 358 -8.53 -21.85 49.58
CA THR A 358 -9.06 -22.64 50.70
C THR A 358 -9.85 -21.69 51.60
N ALA A 359 -11.18 -21.84 51.61
CA ALA A 359 -12.05 -21.14 52.55
C ALA A 359 -12.04 -21.86 53.89
N ALA A 360 -11.61 -21.16 54.94
CA ALA A 360 -11.67 -21.62 56.31
C ALA A 360 -13.12 -21.64 56.81
N HIS A 361 -13.47 -22.76 57.46
CA HIS A 361 -14.75 -23.01 58.10
C HIS A 361 -14.97 -22.02 59.26
N THR A 362 -16.12 -21.36 59.31
CA THR A 362 -16.64 -20.79 60.57
C THR A 362 -18.14 -21.01 60.63
N THR A 363 -18.54 -21.59 61.75
CA THR A 363 -19.85 -22.14 62.08
C THR A 363 -20.81 -21.03 62.49
N THR A 364 -21.99 -20.95 61.88
CA THR A 364 -23.13 -20.24 62.47
C THR A 364 -24.40 -21.05 62.32
N THR A 365 -24.99 -21.33 63.47
CA THR A 365 -26.25 -22.03 63.74
C THR A 365 -27.45 -21.39 63.05
N THR A 366 -28.26 -22.21 62.37
CA THR A 366 -29.64 -21.91 61.97
C THR A 366 -30.62 -22.29 63.07
N ALA A 367 -31.57 -21.40 63.36
CA ALA A 367 -32.84 -21.74 64.00
C ALA A 367 -33.96 -21.51 62.99
N ASP A 368 -34.75 -22.55 62.78
CA ASP A 368 -35.95 -22.61 61.95
C ASP A 368 -37.02 -21.60 62.36
N VAL A 369 -37.81 -21.09 61.39
CA VAL A 369 -39.30 -21.13 61.41
C VAL A 369 -39.87 -20.89 59.98
N LYS A 370 -40.44 -21.98 59.43
CA LYS A 370 -41.78 -22.17 58.82
C LYS A 370 -42.44 -21.13 57.88
N VAL A 371 -42.46 -21.51 56.58
CA VAL A 371 -43.58 -21.63 55.61
C VAL A 371 -44.80 -20.68 55.71
N THR A 372 -45.18 -20.02 54.60
CA THR A 372 -46.54 -20.08 53.99
C THR A 372 -46.54 -19.60 52.53
N THR A 373 -47.11 -20.42 51.65
CA THR A 373 -47.44 -20.18 50.23
C THR A 373 -48.81 -19.52 50.07
N THR A 374 -48.98 -18.59 49.12
CA THR A 374 -50.27 -18.38 48.41
C THR A 374 -50.06 -17.73 47.05
N ALA A 375 -50.96 -18.08 46.12
CA ALA A 375 -50.89 -17.88 44.67
C ALA A 375 -51.73 -16.68 44.17
N ASN A 376 -51.26 -16.06 43.07
CA ASN A 376 -51.97 -15.44 41.90
C ASN A 376 -53.13 -14.42 42.12
N PRO A 377 -53.69 -13.75 41.09
CA PRO A 377 -53.16 -13.11 39.88
C PRO A 377 -53.64 -11.62 39.70
N ASN A 378 -53.16 -10.96 38.64
CA ASN A 378 -53.83 -9.89 37.86
C ASN A 378 -53.86 -8.43 38.41
N ILE A 379 -53.49 -7.47 37.55
CA ILE A 379 -54.28 -6.29 37.10
C ILE A 379 -53.39 -5.13 36.61
N GLN A 380 -53.60 -4.82 35.32
CA GLN A 380 -53.67 -3.54 34.58
C GLN A 380 -52.71 -2.35 34.81
N VAL A 381 -52.24 -1.90 33.65
CA VAL A 381 -51.84 -0.56 33.19
C VAL A 381 -52.81 0.55 33.65
N PRO A 382 -52.32 1.79 33.83
CA PRO A 382 -52.85 2.86 32.97
C PRO A 382 -51.76 3.74 32.34
N SER A 383 -52.05 4.10 31.09
CA SER A 383 -51.51 5.21 30.32
C SER A 383 -52.17 6.51 30.78
N ALA A 384 -51.45 7.63 30.78
CA ALA A 384 -52.06 8.96 30.80
C ALA A 384 -51.18 9.98 30.07
N THR A 385 -51.64 10.30 28.86
CA THR A 385 -51.42 11.49 28.06
C THR A 385 -51.93 12.75 28.77
N SER A 386 -51.25 13.89 28.62
CA SER A 386 -51.92 15.17 28.29
C SER A 386 -50.95 16.31 28.02
N SER A 387 -51.13 16.86 26.82
CA SER A 387 -50.71 18.12 26.22
C SER A 387 -51.37 19.38 26.81
N SER A 388 -50.71 20.54 26.73
CA SER A 388 -51.31 21.80 26.21
C SER A 388 -50.31 22.96 26.06
N THR A 389 -50.18 23.42 24.81
CA THR A 389 -50.02 24.78 24.24
C THR A 389 -50.12 26.05 25.12
N THR A 390 -49.31 27.07 24.79
CA THR A 390 -49.76 28.43 24.36
C THR A 390 -48.63 29.27 23.70
N THR A 391 -48.84 29.59 22.42
CA THR A 391 -48.76 30.88 21.68
C THR A 391 -47.72 32.00 21.97
N ALA A 392 -47.17 32.51 20.85
CA ALA A 392 -46.26 33.66 20.66
C ALA A 392 -46.88 35.07 20.86
N PRO A 393 -46.09 36.16 20.71
CA PRO A 393 -46.23 36.92 19.46
C PRO A 393 -44.93 37.51 18.87
N ALA A 394 -45.00 37.77 17.56
CA ALA A 394 -44.00 38.44 16.73
C ALA A 394 -43.97 39.97 16.90
N LYS A 395 -42.84 40.60 16.51
CA LYS A 395 -42.79 42.02 16.13
C LYS A 395 -41.78 42.25 14.99
N THR A 396 -42.19 43.10 14.06
CA THR A 396 -41.60 43.42 12.75
C THR A 396 -41.19 44.90 12.71
N THR A 397 -40.37 45.26 11.70
CA THR A 397 -40.05 46.60 11.13
C THR A 397 -38.92 47.38 11.83
N THR A 398 -37.97 48.05 11.15
CA THR A 398 -37.90 48.69 9.81
C THR A 398 -36.44 48.86 9.31
N ALA A 399 -36.30 49.02 7.98
CA ALA A 399 -35.18 49.54 7.16
C ALA A 399 -34.72 50.98 7.57
N ALA A 400 -33.71 51.68 7.05
CA ALA A 400 -32.59 51.57 6.09
C ALA A 400 -31.76 52.88 6.24
N VAL A 401 -30.43 52.88 6.03
CA VAL A 401 -29.66 54.04 5.50
C VAL A 401 -28.46 53.54 4.67
N VAL A 402 -28.24 54.20 3.54
CA VAL A 402 -27.35 53.89 2.41
C VAL A 402 -26.18 54.91 2.34
N ALA A 403 -25.06 54.47 1.74
CA ALA A 403 -23.98 55.19 1.02
C ALA A 403 -22.75 55.76 1.80
N PRO A 404 -21.60 55.98 1.12
CA PRO A 404 -21.27 55.70 -0.29
C PRO A 404 -20.09 54.75 -0.55
N ILE A 405 -20.16 54.10 -1.71
CA ILE A 405 -19.08 53.39 -2.39
C ILE A 405 -18.26 54.43 -3.16
N SER A 406 -16.94 54.46 -2.96
CA SER A 406 -16.03 55.25 -3.79
C SER A 406 -15.78 54.56 -5.12
N THR A 407 -16.21 55.24 -6.18
CA THR A 407 -15.83 55.01 -7.57
C THR A 407 -14.38 55.43 -7.81
N THR A 408 -13.57 54.54 -8.39
CA THR A 408 -12.38 54.93 -9.14
C THR A 408 -12.34 54.14 -10.44
N THR A 409 -12.59 54.83 -11.55
CA THR A 409 -12.39 54.33 -12.90
C THR A 409 -11.07 54.86 -13.47
N LEU A 410 -10.25 53.89 -13.90
CA LEU A 410 -9.36 53.87 -15.06
C LEU A 410 -8.15 54.83 -15.14
N VAL A 411 -6.96 54.24 -15.03
CA VAL A 411 -5.83 54.58 -15.92
C VAL A 411 -5.23 53.30 -16.49
N LYS A 412 -5.32 53.19 -17.82
CA LYS A 412 -4.68 52.20 -18.67
C LYS A 412 -3.17 52.50 -18.71
N VAL A 413 -2.36 51.63 -18.10
CA VAL A 413 -0.90 51.67 -18.23
C VAL A 413 -0.49 50.81 -19.44
N PRO A 414 0.37 51.30 -20.35
CA PRO A 414 0.83 50.52 -21.48
C PRO A 414 1.85 49.47 -21.02
N THR A 415 1.52 48.20 -21.23
CA THR A 415 2.48 47.10 -21.15
C THR A 415 3.46 47.23 -22.31
N THR A 416 4.67 47.66 -22.00
CA THR A 416 5.83 47.53 -22.89
C THR A 416 6.27 46.06 -22.88
N THR A 417 6.03 45.38 -23.99
CA THR A 417 6.60 44.07 -24.30
C THR A 417 8.12 44.21 -24.44
N THR A 418 8.85 43.80 -23.42
CA THR A 418 10.29 43.60 -23.52
C THR A 418 10.52 42.13 -23.86
N ALA A 419 10.78 41.86 -25.13
CA ALA A 419 11.25 40.56 -25.60
C ALA A 419 12.65 40.30 -25.02
N ALA A 420 12.80 39.20 -24.28
CA ALA A 420 14.10 38.64 -23.91
C ALA A 420 14.59 37.71 -25.05
N PRO A 421 15.91 37.61 -25.26
CA PRO A 421 16.48 37.23 -26.55
C PRO A 421 16.38 35.73 -26.82
N THR A 422 15.85 35.38 -28.00
CA THR A 422 16.01 34.09 -28.65
C THR A 422 17.45 33.93 -29.12
N THR A 423 18.25 33.12 -28.43
CA THR A 423 19.47 32.57 -29.02
C THR A 423 19.06 31.48 -30.00
N LEU A 424 19.16 31.77 -31.30
CA LEU A 424 19.18 30.77 -32.35
C LEU A 424 20.35 29.82 -32.11
N VAL A 425 20.06 28.55 -31.80
CA VAL A 425 21.03 27.47 -32.00
C VAL A 425 20.79 26.93 -33.40
N THR A 426 21.75 27.24 -34.27
CA THR A 426 21.87 26.70 -35.62
C THR A 426 21.96 25.17 -35.56
N ALA A 427 20.94 24.49 -36.08
CA ALA A 427 21.00 23.06 -36.36
C ALA A 427 22.05 22.80 -37.44
N THR A 428 23.22 22.30 -37.03
CA THR A 428 24.21 21.75 -37.93
C THR A 428 23.93 20.26 -38.10
N THR A 429 23.61 19.90 -39.33
CA THR A 429 23.57 18.53 -39.83
C THR A 429 24.97 17.92 -39.76
N HIS A 430 25.21 16.99 -38.84
CA HIS A 430 26.32 16.05 -38.93
C HIS A 430 25.81 14.62 -38.83
N ALA A 431 25.79 13.99 -40.00
CA ALA A 431 25.80 12.56 -40.16
C ALA A 431 27.14 11.96 -39.71
N GLN A 432 27.13 10.63 -39.48
CA GLN A 432 28.24 9.69 -39.25
C GLN A 432 28.80 9.67 -37.80
N VAL A 433 28.94 8.55 -37.06
CA VAL A 433 29.33 7.10 -37.24
C VAL A 433 28.98 6.37 -35.88
N PRO A 434 28.88 5.02 -35.65
CA PRO A 434 29.37 3.85 -36.41
C PRO A 434 28.34 2.77 -36.78
N THR A 435 28.71 2.07 -37.86
CA THR A 435 28.28 0.74 -38.25
C THR A 435 28.57 -0.31 -37.16
N GLY A 436 27.52 -0.71 -36.44
CA GLY A 436 27.43 -2.01 -35.78
C GLY A 436 26.52 -2.91 -36.61
N THR A 437 27.02 -4.07 -37.01
CA THR A 437 26.36 -5.10 -37.81
C THR A 437 24.95 -5.45 -37.29
N PRO A 438 23.89 -5.51 -38.13
CA PRO A 438 22.59 -5.98 -37.67
C PRO A 438 22.68 -7.49 -37.42
N SER A 439 22.55 -7.89 -36.15
CA SER A 439 22.25 -9.27 -35.79
C SER A 439 20.89 -9.63 -36.35
N THR A 440 20.91 -10.33 -37.48
CA THR A 440 19.78 -11.02 -38.09
C THR A 440 19.05 -11.90 -37.07
N GLY A 441 17.74 -11.70 -36.89
CA GLY A 441 16.86 -12.87 -36.76
C GLY A 441 15.71 -12.86 -35.75
N ASN A 442 15.55 -11.88 -34.87
CA ASN A 442 14.44 -11.91 -33.91
C ASN A 442 13.43 -10.80 -34.16
N VAL A 443 12.16 -11.18 -34.32
CA VAL A 443 11.01 -10.27 -34.24
C VAL A 443 10.67 -10.03 -32.77
N ALA A 444 10.28 -8.80 -32.42
CA ALA A 444 9.73 -8.50 -31.11
C ALA A 444 8.33 -9.13 -30.98
N LYS A 445 8.11 -9.88 -29.90
CA LYS A 445 6.80 -10.48 -29.59
C LYS A 445 5.77 -9.42 -29.23
N HIS A 446 4.49 -9.77 -29.28
CA HIS A 446 3.41 -8.92 -28.81
C HIS A 446 3.71 -8.47 -27.37
N TYR A 447 3.66 -7.15 -27.14
CA TYR A 447 4.05 -6.44 -25.92
C TYR A 447 5.55 -6.30 -25.62
N TYR A 448 6.43 -6.70 -26.54
CA TYR A 448 7.88 -6.49 -26.38
C TYR A 448 8.35 -5.20 -27.04
N GLN A 449 9.47 -4.67 -26.56
CA GLN A 449 10.07 -3.46 -27.08
C GLN A 449 10.54 -3.67 -28.53
N CYS A 450 10.18 -2.72 -29.39
CA CYS A 450 10.48 -2.73 -30.81
C CYS A 450 11.19 -1.46 -31.28
N GLY A 451 11.60 -0.59 -30.36
CA GLY A 451 12.26 0.67 -30.68
C GLY A 451 12.46 1.58 -29.48
N GLY A 452 13.06 2.74 -29.74
CA GLY A 452 13.42 3.75 -28.74
C GLY A 452 14.88 4.18 -28.84
N ILE A 453 15.21 5.36 -28.31
CA ILE A 453 16.58 5.86 -28.19
C ILE A 453 17.43 4.85 -27.40
N ASN A 454 18.61 4.53 -27.94
CA ASN A 454 19.56 3.53 -27.42
C ASN A 454 19.08 2.07 -27.44
N TRP A 455 17.95 1.76 -28.08
CA TRP A 455 17.50 0.38 -28.26
C TRP A 455 18.39 -0.37 -29.28
N THR A 456 18.91 -1.52 -28.90
CA THR A 456 19.75 -2.39 -29.76
C THR A 456 19.08 -3.73 -30.10
N GLY A 457 17.83 -3.93 -29.71
CA GLY A 457 17.08 -5.17 -29.94
C GLY A 457 16.25 -5.18 -31.23
N PRO A 458 15.31 -6.14 -31.36
CA PRO A 458 14.42 -6.22 -32.52
C PRO A 458 13.69 -4.91 -32.82
N THR A 459 13.63 -4.51 -34.09
CA THR A 459 12.88 -3.33 -34.56
C THR A 459 11.64 -3.69 -35.37
N VAL A 460 11.42 -4.99 -35.61
CA VAL A 460 10.29 -5.53 -36.35
C VAL A 460 9.44 -6.36 -35.40
N CYS A 461 8.15 -6.07 -35.36
CA CYS A 461 7.20 -6.81 -34.54
C CYS A 461 6.77 -8.13 -35.18
N GLU A 462 6.33 -9.09 -34.38
CA GLU A 462 5.76 -10.34 -34.88
C GLU A 462 4.47 -10.07 -35.68
N THR A 463 4.20 -10.95 -36.64
CA THR A 463 3.06 -10.82 -37.56
C THR A 463 1.75 -10.62 -36.79
N GLY A 464 0.97 -9.60 -37.18
CA GLY A 464 -0.29 -9.25 -36.53
C GLY A 464 -0.17 -8.16 -35.46
N THR A 465 1.01 -7.58 -35.26
CA THR A 465 1.25 -6.45 -34.35
C THR A 465 2.01 -5.31 -35.05
N THR A 466 1.90 -4.11 -34.51
CA THR A 466 2.55 -2.88 -35.02
C THR A 466 3.42 -2.28 -33.92
N CYS A 467 4.60 -1.78 -34.29
CA CYS A 467 5.48 -1.09 -33.36
C CYS A 467 4.92 0.32 -33.06
N ARG A 468 4.41 0.54 -31.85
CA ARG A 468 3.84 1.81 -31.41
C ARG A 468 4.81 2.55 -30.49
N GLU A 469 5.09 3.81 -30.80
CA GLU A 469 5.85 4.70 -29.92
C GLU A 469 4.99 5.16 -28.74
N TRP A 470 5.53 4.99 -27.52
CA TRP A 470 4.94 5.51 -26.28
C TRP A 470 5.69 6.74 -25.78
N ASN A 471 7.01 6.70 -25.88
CA ASN A 471 7.90 7.82 -25.61
C ASN A 471 9.20 7.64 -26.42
N PRO A 472 10.08 8.67 -26.46
CA PRO A 472 11.29 8.63 -27.30
C PRO A 472 12.25 7.47 -26.99
N TYR A 473 12.19 6.86 -25.80
CA TYR A 473 13.06 5.77 -25.36
C TYR A 473 12.40 4.39 -25.46
N TYR A 474 11.08 4.30 -25.68
CA TYR A 474 10.35 3.04 -25.60
C TYR A 474 9.20 2.94 -26.61
N PHE A 475 9.34 2.03 -27.58
CA PHE A 475 8.30 1.63 -28.52
C PHE A 475 7.94 0.17 -28.29
N GLN A 476 6.68 -0.23 -28.43
CA GLN A 476 6.21 -1.58 -28.12
C GLN A 476 5.37 -2.18 -29.24
N CYS A 477 5.51 -3.47 -29.48
CA CYS A 477 4.60 -4.20 -30.37
C CYS A 477 3.22 -4.32 -29.73
N VAL A 478 2.19 -3.81 -30.40
CA VAL A 478 0.80 -3.87 -29.95
C VAL A 478 -0.11 -4.32 -31.09
N SER A 479 -1.27 -4.90 -30.79
CA SER A 479 -2.27 -5.19 -31.81
C SER A 479 -2.64 -3.93 -32.60
N PRO A 480 -2.82 -4.01 -33.93
CA PRO A 480 -3.37 -2.91 -34.70
C PRO A 480 -4.80 -2.65 -34.21
N ASN A 481 -5.07 -1.41 -33.80
CA ASN A 481 -6.41 -0.93 -33.45
C ASN A 481 -7.34 -0.89 -34.65
#